data_AF-A0AAD4G934-F1
#
_entry.id   AF-A0AAD4G934-F1
#
_cell.length_a   1.000
_cell.length_b   1.000
_cell.length_c   1.000
_cell.angle_alpha   90.00
_cell.angle_beta   90.00
_cell.angle_gamma   90.00
#
_symmetry.space_group_name_H-M   'P 1'
#
loop_
_entity.id
_entity.type
_entity.pdbx_description
1 polymer ?
#
loop_
_entity_poly.entity_id
_entity_poly.type
_entity_poly.pdbx_seq_one_letter_code
_entity_poly.pdbx_strand_id
1 'polypeptide(L)'
;MNPDNRWSRSFIPTATLWCSIQNNVWNVPDDEFAVALQAIFRVVYPDVKYRVNTSGSVFSLASQCVSEWRSGIGSTALIMMINFFSQLDDDADIRTTADYLKSEYRFLREDPDSLEPAGMFHSVFLLELLARTHLLERAINFIADGTIDVEKVLAEWASSMDSKNKIKLPKVVNPLTGRGSSAPYQFSATHWSNDTTVAIVSAR
;
A
#
# COMPACT_ATOMS: atom_id res chain seq x y z
N MET A 1 10.33 22.40 -4.66
CA MET A 1 9.73 21.26 -5.41
C MET A 1 10.86 20.63 -6.21
N ASN A 2 11.31 19.42 -5.87
CA ASN A 2 12.51 18.81 -6.46
C ASN A 2 12.15 18.09 -7.78
N PRO A 3 12.70 18.51 -8.94
CA PRO A 3 12.30 18.00 -10.26
C PRO A 3 12.64 16.51 -10.52
N ASP A 4 13.45 15.85 -9.68
CA ASP A 4 13.92 14.49 -9.94
C ASP A 4 13.31 13.39 -9.05
N ASN A 5 12.04 13.53 -8.65
CA ASN A 5 11.35 12.48 -7.87
C ASN A 5 10.94 11.24 -8.69
N ARG A 6 11.62 10.95 -9.81
CA ARG A 6 11.38 9.78 -10.69
C ARG A 6 11.57 8.45 -9.96
N TRP A 7 12.45 8.44 -8.95
CA TRP A 7 12.73 7.27 -8.13
C TRP A 7 11.47 6.77 -7.41
N SER A 8 10.86 7.62 -6.58
CA SER A 8 9.68 7.21 -5.79
C SER A 8 8.38 7.18 -6.60
N ARG A 9 8.27 7.96 -7.68
CA ARG A 9 7.03 8.08 -8.47
C ARG A 9 6.92 7.09 -9.61
N SER A 10 8.02 6.52 -10.08
CA SER A 10 8.02 5.67 -11.28
C SER A 10 8.90 4.45 -11.12
N PHE A 11 10.15 4.61 -10.68
CA PHE A 11 11.07 3.48 -10.57
C PHE A 11 10.61 2.44 -9.54
N ILE A 12 10.40 2.87 -8.28
CA ILE A 12 9.97 1.98 -7.20
C ILE A 12 8.57 1.38 -7.46
N PRO A 13 7.53 2.16 -7.84
CA PRO A 13 6.22 1.58 -8.13
C PRO A 13 6.25 0.54 -9.26
N THR A 14 7.04 0.77 -10.32
CA THR A 14 7.17 -0.19 -11.43
C THR A 14 7.91 -1.44 -10.98
N ALA A 15 8.95 -1.30 -10.15
CA ALA A 15 9.67 -2.44 -9.57
C ALA A 15 8.76 -3.27 -8.65
N THR A 16 7.97 -2.62 -7.79
CA THR A 16 6.99 -3.28 -6.92
C THR A 16 5.91 -4.01 -7.74
N LEU A 17 5.37 -3.37 -8.78
CA LEU A 17 4.38 -3.97 -9.68
C LEU A 17 4.96 -5.19 -10.42
N TRP A 18 6.20 -5.08 -10.89
CA TRP A 18 6.88 -6.21 -11.52
C TRP A 18 7.06 -7.36 -10.51
N CYS A 19 7.49 -7.08 -9.28
CA CYS A 19 7.60 -8.09 -8.23
C CYS A 19 6.25 -8.75 -7.89
N SER A 20 5.14 -8.00 -7.92
CA SER A 20 3.81 -8.53 -7.54
C SER A 20 3.22 -9.52 -8.55
N ILE A 21 3.74 -9.56 -9.79
CA ILE A 21 3.28 -10.49 -10.83
C ILE A 21 4.20 -11.72 -10.98
N GLN A 22 5.22 -11.86 -10.13
CA GLN A 22 6.11 -13.04 -10.18
C GLN A 22 5.43 -14.26 -9.57
N ASN A 23 5.82 -15.45 -10.04
CA ASN A 23 5.30 -16.73 -9.54
C ASN A 23 5.45 -16.88 -8.02
N ASN A 24 6.57 -16.37 -7.49
CA ASN A 24 6.79 -16.24 -6.06
C ASN A 24 7.08 -14.78 -5.71
N VAL A 25 6.03 -14.04 -5.34
CA VAL A 25 6.13 -12.63 -4.95
C VAL A 25 7.06 -12.40 -3.76
N TRP A 26 7.30 -13.41 -2.91
CA TRP A 26 8.09 -13.29 -1.68
C TRP A 26 9.58 -13.56 -1.89
N ASN A 27 9.93 -14.40 -2.88
CA ASN A 27 11.30 -14.79 -3.16
C ASN A 27 11.58 -14.76 -4.65
N VAL A 28 12.08 -13.61 -5.12
CA VAL A 28 12.49 -13.41 -6.51
C VAL A 28 14.02 -13.51 -6.57
N PRO A 29 14.60 -14.31 -7.48
CA PRO A 29 16.05 -14.39 -7.64
C PRO A 29 16.69 -13.02 -7.94
N ASP A 30 17.85 -12.76 -7.33
CA ASP A 30 18.55 -11.47 -7.44
C ASP A 30 18.94 -11.12 -8.88
N ASP A 31 19.31 -12.11 -9.68
CA ASP A 31 19.67 -11.96 -11.09
C ASP A 31 18.46 -11.56 -11.95
N GLU A 32 17.32 -12.24 -11.76
CA GLU A 32 16.06 -11.89 -12.41
C GLU A 32 15.61 -10.48 -12.02
N PHE A 33 15.71 -10.14 -10.72
CA PHE A 33 15.35 -8.82 -10.24
C PHE A 33 16.28 -7.73 -10.79
N ALA A 34 17.60 -7.98 -10.85
CA ALA A 34 18.55 -7.05 -11.45
C ALA A 34 18.27 -6.80 -12.95
N VAL A 35 17.88 -7.83 -13.70
CA VAL A 35 17.46 -7.70 -15.10
C VAL A 35 16.21 -6.82 -15.23
N ALA A 36 15.21 -7.04 -14.38
CA ALA A 36 14.00 -6.23 -14.38
C ALA A 36 14.29 -4.77 -14.01
N LEU A 37 15.06 -4.53 -12.95
CA LEU A 37 15.48 -3.19 -12.55
C LEU A 37 16.28 -2.49 -13.64
N GLN A 38 17.13 -3.21 -14.38
CA GLN A 38 17.86 -2.65 -15.51
C GLN A 38 16.92 -2.17 -16.62
N ALA A 39 15.88 -2.95 -16.94
CA ALA A 39 14.88 -2.58 -17.94
C ALA A 39 14.09 -1.35 -17.49
N ILE A 40 13.63 -1.32 -16.24
CA ILE A 40 12.91 -0.18 -15.65
C ILE A 40 13.81 1.06 -15.62
N PHE A 41 15.08 0.91 -15.26
CA PHE A 41 16.04 2.02 -15.17
C PHE A 41 16.22 2.71 -16.52
N ARG A 42 16.35 1.94 -17.61
CA ARG A 42 16.49 2.48 -18.97
C ARG A 42 15.27 3.28 -19.41
N VAL A 43 14.08 2.92 -18.94
CA VAL A 43 12.84 3.64 -19.26
C VAL A 43 12.70 4.91 -18.43
N VAL A 44 13.01 4.85 -17.12
CA VAL A 44 12.84 5.99 -16.21
C VAL A 44 13.97 7.03 -16.35
N TYR A 45 15.17 6.57 -16.69
CA TYR A 45 16.39 7.37 -16.82
C TYR A 45 17.11 7.11 -18.16
N PRO A 46 16.48 7.40 -19.31
CA PRO A 46 17.06 7.09 -20.63
C PRO A 46 18.39 7.82 -20.89
N ASP A 47 18.57 8.99 -20.30
CA ASP A 47 19.77 9.83 -20.47
C ASP A 47 20.93 9.39 -19.57
N VAL A 48 20.71 8.45 -18.64
CA VAL A 48 21.71 8.01 -17.67
C VAL A 48 22.28 6.66 -18.08
N LYS A 49 23.56 6.66 -18.49
CA LYS A 49 24.29 5.42 -18.77
C LYS A 49 24.70 4.73 -17.47
N TYR A 50 23.83 3.85 -16.98
CA TYR A 50 24.08 3.06 -15.78
C TYR A 50 23.70 1.59 -15.99
N ARG A 51 24.54 0.70 -15.46
CA ARG A 51 24.27 -0.74 -15.44
C ARG A 51 23.91 -1.19 -14.02
N VAL A 52 22.66 -1.61 -13.84
CA VAL A 52 22.20 -2.24 -12.61
C VAL A 52 22.91 -3.58 -12.44
N ASN A 53 23.44 -3.80 -11.25
CA ASN A 53 24.08 -5.04 -10.83
C ASN A 53 23.70 -5.32 -9.37
N THR A 54 23.80 -6.58 -8.94
CA THR A 54 23.33 -7.05 -7.62
C THR A 54 24.12 -6.46 -6.45
N SER A 55 25.32 -5.92 -6.70
CA SER A 55 26.14 -5.23 -5.68
C SER A 55 26.01 -3.71 -5.74
N GLY A 56 25.13 -3.18 -6.60
CA GLY A 56 24.99 -1.75 -6.86
C GLY A 56 23.91 -1.09 -6.01
N SER A 57 24.05 0.22 -5.78
CA SER A 57 23.12 1.01 -4.95
C SER A 57 21.67 0.97 -5.44
N VAL A 58 21.44 0.98 -6.76
CA VAL A 58 20.09 0.87 -7.34
C VAL A 58 19.43 -0.45 -6.96
N PHE A 59 20.19 -1.55 -6.99
CA PHE A 59 19.70 -2.87 -6.62
C PHE A 59 19.42 -2.94 -5.12
N SER A 60 20.36 -2.51 -4.28
CA SER A 60 20.19 -2.54 -2.82
C SER A 60 18.98 -1.72 -2.37
N LEU A 61 18.82 -0.48 -2.87
CA LEU A 61 17.71 0.39 -2.50
C LEU A 61 16.37 -0.15 -3.01
N ALA A 62 16.30 -0.65 -4.23
CA ALA A 62 15.06 -1.23 -4.75
C ALA A 62 14.67 -2.51 -4.00
N SER A 63 15.64 -3.37 -3.70
CA SER A 63 15.43 -4.59 -2.90
C SER A 63 14.94 -4.27 -1.51
N GLN A 64 15.49 -3.22 -0.89
CA GLN A 64 15.03 -2.70 0.39
C GLN A 64 13.57 -2.23 0.29
N CYS A 65 13.22 -1.36 -0.67
CA CYS A 65 11.86 -0.86 -0.82
C CYS A 65 10.83 -1.99 -1.07
N VAL A 66 11.18 -3.01 -1.86
CA VAL A 66 10.31 -4.17 -2.08
C VAL A 66 10.19 -5.02 -0.82
N SER A 67 11.28 -5.19 -0.06
CA SER A 67 11.26 -5.90 1.22
C SER A 67 10.39 -5.18 2.26
N GLU A 68 10.47 -3.86 2.34
CA GLU A 68 9.61 -3.03 3.20
C GLU A 68 8.14 -3.17 2.81
N TRP A 69 7.83 -3.12 1.51
CA TRP A 69 6.47 -3.34 1.00
C TRP A 69 5.93 -4.73 1.36
N ARG A 70 6.71 -5.79 1.12
CA ARG A 70 6.37 -7.18 1.50
C ARG A 70 6.14 -7.30 3.00
N SER A 71 7.05 -6.74 3.79
CA SER A 71 6.98 -6.79 5.25
C SER A 71 5.74 -6.07 5.78
N GLY A 72 5.36 -4.93 5.20
CA GLY A 72 4.16 -4.19 5.61
C GLY A 72 2.86 -4.96 5.35
N ILE A 73 2.78 -5.68 4.22
CA ILE A 73 1.63 -6.57 3.96
C ILE A 73 1.63 -7.74 4.94
N GLY A 74 2.77 -8.42 5.09
CA GLY A 74 2.89 -9.61 5.93
C GLY A 74 2.59 -9.34 7.41
N SER A 75 3.14 -8.26 7.97
CA SER A 75 2.91 -7.89 9.37
C SER A 75 1.46 -7.49 9.63
N THR A 76 0.83 -6.74 8.71
CA THR A 76 -0.58 -6.36 8.82
C THR A 76 -1.47 -7.60 8.81
N ALA A 77 -1.22 -8.52 7.87
CA ALA A 77 -1.95 -9.78 7.80
C ALA A 77 -1.79 -10.60 9.09
N LEU A 78 -0.57 -10.69 9.64
CA LEU A 78 -0.32 -11.39 10.91
C LEU A 78 -1.09 -10.78 12.08
N ILE A 79 -1.07 -9.45 12.22
CA ILE A 79 -1.82 -8.75 13.29
C ILE A 79 -3.31 -9.03 13.17
N MET A 80 -3.86 -8.98 11.95
CA MET A 80 -5.28 -9.26 11.72
C MET A 80 -5.63 -10.70 12.10
N MET A 81 -4.80 -11.68 11.73
CA MET A 81 -5.00 -13.08 12.11
C MET A 81 -4.91 -13.26 13.63
N ILE A 82 -3.91 -12.67 14.28
CA ILE A 82 -3.75 -12.74 15.75
C ILE A 82 -4.98 -12.16 16.45
N ASN A 83 -5.46 -10.99 16.01
CA ASN A 83 -6.65 -10.35 16.55
C ASN A 83 -7.89 -11.24 16.38
N PHE A 84 -8.08 -11.80 15.19
CA PHE A 84 -9.17 -12.73 14.92
C PHE A 84 -9.13 -13.96 15.85
N PHE A 85 -7.98 -14.64 15.93
CA PHE A 85 -7.85 -15.84 16.77
C PHE A 85 -7.97 -15.53 18.27
N SER A 86 -7.61 -14.32 18.71
CA SER A 86 -7.78 -13.91 20.12
C SER A 86 -9.23 -13.65 20.54
N GLN A 87 -10.15 -13.56 19.57
CA GLN A 87 -11.58 -13.36 19.82
C GLN A 87 -12.37 -14.67 19.81
N LEU A 88 -11.74 -15.80 19.52
CA LEU A 88 -12.36 -17.11 19.63
C LEU A 88 -12.51 -17.51 21.10
N ASP A 89 -13.48 -18.39 21.38
CA ASP A 89 -13.67 -18.96 22.71
C ASP A 89 -12.40 -19.69 23.21
N ASP A 90 -12.17 -19.71 24.53
CA ASP A 90 -10.97 -20.29 25.15
C ASP A 90 -10.78 -21.78 24.83
N ASP A 91 -11.86 -22.50 24.49
CA ASP A 91 -11.85 -23.91 24.10
C ASP A 91 -11.75 -24.14 22.58
N ALA A 92 -11.71 -23.07 21.78
CA ALA A 92 -11.58 -23.16 20.33
C ALA A 92 -10.23 -23.75 19.92
N ASP A 93 -10.26 -24.77 19.05
CA ASP A 93 -9.05 -25.30 18.44
C ASP A 93 -8.57 -24.40 17.30
N ILE A 94 -7.61 -23.52 17.62
CA ILE A 94 -6.97 -22.59 16.69
C ILE A 94 -6.43 -23.30 15.44
N ARG A 95 -5.87 -24.52 15.58
CA ARG A 95 -5.28 -25.23 14.45
C ARG A 95 -6.35 -25.73 13.51
N THR A 96 -7.41 -26.32 14.06
CA THR A 96 -8.56 -26.77 13.26
C THR A 96 -9.22 -25.60 12.53
N THR A 97 -9.40 -24.45 13.20
CA THR A 97 -9.95 -23.24 12.56
C THR A 97 -9.02 -22.70 11.45
N ALA A 98 -7.71 -22.69 11.68
CA ALA A 98 -6.74 -22.25 10.67
C ALA A 98 -6.72 -23.18 9.45
N ASP A 99 -6.75 -24.50 9.65
CA ASP A 99 -6.82 -25.48 8.57
C ASP A 99 -8.13 -25.38 7.80
N TYR A 100 -9.25 -25.16 8.49
CA TYR A 100 -10.55 -24.88 7.88
C TYR A 100 -10.49 -23.63 7.00
N LEU A 101 -10.00 -22.49 7.52
CA LEU A 101 -9.90 -21.24 6.76
C LEU A 101 -8.95 -21.35 5.55
N LYS A 102 -7.87 -22.13 5.68
CA LYS A 102 -6.91 -22.39 4.61
C LYS A 102 -7.49 -23.29 3.52
N SER A 103 -8.33 -24.25 3.89
CA SER A 103 -8.97 -25.16 2.93
C SER A 103 -9.74 -24.36 1.87
N GLU A 104 -9.54 -24.71 0.61
CA GLU A 104 -10.25 -24.09 -0.54
C GLU A 104 -10.23 -22.55 -0.57
N TYR A 105 -9.21 -21.95 0.06
CA TYR A 105 -9.08 -20.50 0.24
C TYR A 105 -10.30 -19.83 0.90
N ARG A 106 -10.96 -20.50 1.86
CA ARG A 106 -12.12 -19.96 2.59
C ARG A 106 -11.85 -18.61 3.25
N PHE A 107 -10.62 -18.36 3.69
CA PHE A 107 -10.21 -17.05 4.21
C PHE A 107 -10.36 -15.88 3.22
N LEU A 108 -10.56 -16.14 1.92
CA LEU A 108 -10.83 -15.13 0.90
C LEU A 108 -12.31 -14.88 0.67
N ARG A 109 -13.21 -15.70 1.22
CA ARG A 109 -14.65 -15.62 0.98
C ARG A 109 -15.33 -14.68 1.96
N GLU A 110 -16.39 -14.00 1.51
CA GLU A 110 -17.30 -13.24 2.38
C GLU A 110 -17.91 -14.13 3.47
N ASP A 111 -18.38 -15.30 3.06
CA ASP A 111 -18.85 -16.38 3.92
C ASP A 111 -17.97 -17.62 3.70
N PRO A 112 -17.19 -18.06 4.71
CA PRO A 112 -16.36 -19.26 4.64
C PRO A 112 -17.13 -20.55 4.32
N ASP A 113 -18.41 -20.63 4.65
CA ASP A 113 -19.26 -21.81 4.40
C ASP A 113 -19.93 -21.77 3.02
N SER A 114 -19.97 -20.60 2.37
CA SER A 114 -20.60 -20.44 1.07
C SER A 114 -19.74 -21.01 -0.05
N LEU A 115 -20.39 -21.78 -0.94
CA LEU A 115 -19.78 -22.32 -2.16
C LEU A 115 -19.90 -21.36 -3.36
N GLU A 116 -20.58 -20.23 -3.19
CA GLU A 116 -20.86 -19.29 -4.27
C GLU A 116 -19.57 -18.59 -4.75
N PRO A 117 -19.25 -18.64 -6.07
CA PRO A 117 -18.09 -17.95 -6.62
C PRO A 117 -18.14 -16.42 -6.43
N ALA A 118 -19.34 -15.84 -6.32
CA ALA A 118 -19.54 -14.40 -6.19
C ALA A 118 -18.94 -13.83 -4.88
N GLY A 119 -18.86 -14.63 -3.82
CA GLY A 119 -18.32 -14.22 -2.52
C GLY A 119 -16.79 -14.31 -2.42
N MET A 120 -16.10 -14.82 -3.46
CA MET A 120 -14.64 -14.89 -3.47
C MET A 120 -14.02 -13.50 -3.46
N PHE A 121 -12.94 -13.32 -2.71
CA PHE A 121 -12.23 -12.06 -2.49
C PHE A 121 -13.04 -10.95 -1.78
N HIS A 122 -14.16 -11.31 -1.15
CA HIS A 122 -14.98 -10.38 -0.35
C HIS A 122 -14.84 -10.63 1.16
N SER A 123 -13.89 -11.48 1.57
CA SER A 123 -13.54 -11.68 2.97
C SER A 123 -13.20 -10.37 3.67
N VAL A 124 -13.68 -10.22 4.91
CA VAL A 124 -13.30 -9.14 5.81
C VAL A 124 -11.78 -9.04 5.95
N PHE A 125 -11.06 -10.17 5.94
CA PHE A 125 -9.61 -10.19 6.03
C PHE A 125 -8.95 -9.57 4.80
N LEU A 126 -9.47 -9.84 3.60
CA LEU A 126 -8.88 -9.27 2.39
C LEU A 126 -9.20 -7.78 2.29
N LEU A 127 -10.44 -7.40 2.56
CA LEU A 127 -10.89 -6.01 2.51
C LEU A 127 -10.17 -5.14 3.55
N GLU A 128 -10.03 -5.64 4.78
CA GLU A 128 -9.32 -4.93 5.85
C GLU A 128 -7.81 -4.89 5.62
N LEU A 129 -7.21 -5.95 5.07
CA LEU A 129 -5.80 -5.95 4.69
C LEU A 129 -5.56 -4.88 3.63
N LEU A 130 -6.36 -4.85 2.55
CA LEU A 130 -6.25 -3.84 1.51
C LEU A 130 -6.49 -2.41 2.04
N ALA A 131 -7.43 -2.21 2.95
CA ALA A 131 -7.70 -0.91 3.55
C ALA A 131 -6.52 -0.42 4.42
N ARG A 132 -5.95 -1.31 5.24
CA ARG A 132 -4.86 -1.00 6.17
C ARG A 132 -3.50 -0.87 5.49
N THR A 133 -3.21 -1.69 4.48
CA THR A 133 -1.93 -1.63 3.76
C THR A 133 -1.86 -0.48 2.76
N HIS A 134 -2.99 0.15 2.39
CA HIS A 134 -3.00 1.14 1.31
C HIS A 134 -3.62 2.53 1.59
N LEU A 135 -4.44 2.81 2.61
CA LEU A 135 -5.34 3.99 2.51
C LEU A 135 -5.50 4.95 3.72
N LEU A 136 -5.67 4.49 4.95
CA LEU A 136 -6.15 5.38 6.04
C LEU A 136 -5.09 6.34 6.59
N GLU A 137 -3.92 5.80 6.86
CA GLU A 137 -2.85 6.52 7.52
C GLU A 137 -2.34 7.66 6.62
N ARG A 138 -2.03 7.43 5.32
CA ARG A 138 -1.69 8.55 4.43
C ARG A 138 -2.73 9.65 4.32
N ALA A 139 -4.02 9.35 4.33
CA ALA A 139 -5.04 10.39 4.27
C ALA A 139 -5.01 11.34 5.48
N ILE A 140 -4.58 10.87 6.66
CA ILE A 140 -4.56 11.65 7.91
C ILE A 140 -3.36 12.62 7.97
N ASN A 141 -2.14 12.23 7.57
CA ASN A 141 -1.01 13.19 7.63
C ASN A 141 -1.20 14.35 6.68
N PHE A 142 -1.87 14.12 5.56
CA PHE A 142 -2.18 15.21 4.65
C PHE A 142 -3.14 16.22 5.22
N ILE A 143 -4.02 15.82 6.13
CA ILE A 143 -4.90 16.73 6.84
C ILE A 143 -4.13 17.47 7.94
N ALA A 144 -3.28 16.76 8.68
CA ALA A 144 -2.56 17.32 9.83
C ALA A 144 -1.42 18.29 9.45
N ASP A 145 -0.72 18.07 8.33
CA ASP A 145 0.36 18.94 7.86
C ASP A 145 -0.15 20.15 7.07
N GLY A 146 -1.47 20.34 7.01
CA GLY A 146 -2.14 21.44 6.32
C GLY A 146 -2.06 21.34 4.80
N THR A 147 -1.51 20.23 4.26
CA THR A 147 -1.47 20.04 2.82
C THR A 147 -2.92 19.87 2.32
N ILE A 148 -3.81 19.19 3.04
CA ILE A 148 -5.28 19.17 2.88
C ILE A 148 -5.90 20.04 3.98
N ASP A 149 -6.31 21.25 3.61
CA ASP A 149 -7.12 22.11 4.49
C ASP A 149 -8.58 21.66 4.44
N VAL A 150 -9.01 20.99 5.50
CA VAL A 150 -10.35 20.40 5.60
C VAL A 150 -11.44 21.47 5.65
N GLU A 151 -11.20 22.59 6.33
CA GLU A 151 -12.20 23.67 6.43
C GLU A 151 -12.40 24.35 5.08
N LYS A 152 -11.31 24.57 4.33
CA LYS A 152 -11.39 25.10 2.96
C LYS A 152 -12.12 24.17 2.00
N VAL A 153 -11.85 22.86 2.08
CA VAL A 153 -12.54 21.85 1.25
C VAL A 153 -14.04 21.81 1.58
N LEU A 154 -14.41 21.98 2.85
CA LEU A 154 -15.82 22.02 3.28
C LEU A 154 -16.52 23.33 2.88
N ALA A 155 -15.83 24.49 2.93
CA ALA A 155 -16.36 25.78 2.49
C ALA A 155 -16.56 25.87 0.96
N GLU A 156 -15.62 25.32 0.18
CA GLU A 156 -15.75 25.17 -1.28
C GLU A 156 -16.91 24.22 -1.65
N TRP A 157 -17.20 23.24 -0.80
CA TRP A 157 -18.32 22.33 -0.99
C TRP A 157 -19.67 23.02 -0.72
N ALA A 158 -19.79 23.76 0.38
CA ALA A 158 -21.00 24.51 0.75
C ALA A 158 -21.39 25.61 -0.26
N SER A 159 -20.41 26.19 -0.94
CA SER A 159 -20.62 27.20 -1.99
C SER A 159 -20.94 26.62 -3.39
N SER A 160 -20.80 25.31 -3.58
CA SER A 160 -21.07 24.61 -4.85
C SER A 160 -22.44 23.91 -4.90
N MET A 161 -23.40 24.34 -4.08
CA MET A 161 -24.76 23.80 -4.01
C MET A 161 -25.58 24.10 -5.27
N ASP A 162 -25.14 23.63 -6.43
CA ASP A 162 -26.05 23.19 -7.48
C ASP A 162 -25.42 22.10 -8.34
N SER A 163 -26.02 20.91 -8.23
CA SER A 163 -25.83 19.70 -9.03
C SER A 163 -24.54 18.85 -8.83
N LYS A 164 -24.74 17.71 -8.16
CA LYS A 164 -23.97 16.44 -8.25
C LYS A 164 -22.45 16.49 -8.01
N ASN A 165 -21.99 16.80 -6.78
CA ASN A 165 -20.55 16.86 -6.50
C ASN A 165 -20.01 15.77 -5.56
N LYS A 166 -19.09 14.95 -6.09
CA LYS A 166 -18.13 14.10 -5.36
C LYS A 166 -17.13 14.99 -4.59
N ILE A 167 -16.77 14.60 -3.36
CA ILE A 167 -15.71 15.24 -2.58
C ILE A 167 -14.40 15.18 -3.40
N LYS A 168 -13.72 16.32 -3.59
CA LYS A 168 -12.47 16.43 -4.37
C LYS A 168 -11.32 16.78 -3.43
N LEU A 169 -10.21 16.03 -3.52
CA LEU A 169 -8.98 16.34 -2.79
C LEU A 169 -8.44 17.72 -3.19
N PRO A 170 -7.91 18.51 -2.24
CA PRO A 170 -7.37 19.81 -2.55
C PRO A 170 -6.16 19.68 -3.47
N LYS A 171 -5.96 20.73 -4.24
CA LYS A 171 -4.97 20.75 -5.31
C LYS A 171 -3.87 21.73 -4.92
N VAL A 172 -2.65 21.21 -4.75
CA VAL A 172 -1.46 22.03 -4.58
C VAL A 172 -1.12 22.63 -5.93
N VAL A 173 -1.11 23.96 -6.00
CA VAL A 173 -0.73 24.69 -7.20
C VAL A 173 0.77 24.64 -7.35
N ASN A 174 1.21 24.06 -8.46
CA ASN A 174 2.63 23.97 -8.75
C ASN A 174 3.15 25.36 -9.16
N PRO A 175 4.09 25.97 -8.40
CA PRO A 175 4.53 27.35 -8.61
C PRO A 175 5.26 27.57 -9.93
N LEU A 176 5.73 26.51 -10.59
CA LEU A 176 6.39 26.59 -11.89
C LEU A 176 5.42 26.55 -13.08
N THR A 177 4.17 26.12 -12.87
CA THR A 177 3.21 25.87 -13.97
C THR A 177 1.84 26.52 -13.76
N GLY A 178 1.54 26.99 -12.55
CA GLY A 178 0.25 27.58 -12.19
C GLY A 178 -0.94 26.61 -12.13
N ARG A 179 -0.74 25.31 -12.38
CA ARG A 179 -1.80 24.29 -12.38
C ARG A 179 -1.84 23.52 -11.05
N GLY A 180 -3.04 23.22 -10.55
CA GLY A 180 -3.27 22.49 -9.30
C GLY A 180 -3.31 20.97 -9.43
N SER A 181 -2.66 20.24 -8.51
CA SER A 181 -2.60 18.76 -8.48
C SER A 181 -2.68 18.17 -7.05
N SER A 182 -3.20 16.95 -6.91
CA SER A 182 -3.36 16.22 -5.63
C SER A 182 -2.35 15.07 -5.44
N ALA A 183 -1.27 15.03 -6.24
CA ALA A 183 -0.28 13.95 -6.21
C ALA A 183 0.54 13.76 -4.91
N PRO A 184 0.79 14.79 -4.08
CA PRO A 184 1.48 14.62 -2.80
C PRO A 184 0.74 13.68 -1.85
N TYR A 185 -0.56 13.49 -2.06
CA TYR A 185 -1.46 12.89 -1.09
C TYR A 185 -1.60 11.33 -1.13
N GLN A 186 -0.57 10.52 -1.49
CA GLN A 186 -0.74 9.05 -1.79
C GLN A 186 0.37 8.07 -1.28
N PHE A 187 0.03 6.90 -0.64
CA PHE A 187 0.73 5.98 0.35
C PHE A 187 2.17 5.35 0.14
N SER A 188 3.00 5.12 1.21
CA SER A 188 4.41 4.58 1.32
C SER A 188 5.01 4.51 2.76
N ALA A 189 5.88 3.51 3.02
CA ALA A 189 6.39 3.10 4.34
C ALA A 189 7.33 4.07 5.11
N THR A 190 8.05 4.97 4.43
CA THR A 190 9.06 5.85 5.05
C THR A 190 8.48 6.92 5.99
N HIS A 191 7.17 7.16 5.96
CA HIS A 191 6.51 8.23 6.73
C HIS A 191 5.71 7.73 7.95
N TRP A 192 5.68 6.41 8.22
CA TRP A 192 4.57 5.82 8.99
C TRP A 192 4.91 4.67 9.96
N SER A 193 6.12 4.10 9.95
CA SER A 193 6.40 2.85 10.71
C SER A 193 6.44 2.97 12.24
N ASN A 194 6.65 4.15 12.82
CA ASN A 194 6.83 4.30 14.27
C ASN A 194 5.51 4.57 15.04
N ASP A 195 4.55 5.27 14.44
CA ASP A 195 3.28 5.64 15.10
C ASP A 195 2.28 4.47 15.17
N THR A 196 2.37 3.52 14.23
CA THR A 196 1.53 2.32 14.19
C THR A 196 1.72 1.43 15.44
N THR A 197 2.89 1.49 16.09
CA THR A 197 3.22 0.66 17.27
C THR A 197 2.54 1.18 18.55
N VAL A 198 2.28 2.49 18.65
CA VAL A 198 1.63 3.11 19.82
C VAL A 198 0.11 2.91 19.79
N ALA A 199 -0.51 2.93 18.60
CA ALA A 199 -1.95 2.68 18.44
C ALA A 199 -2.37 1.25 18.85
N ILE A 200 -1.45 0.27 18.76
CA ILE A 200 -1.67 -1.13 19.16
C ILE A 200 -1.79 -1.28 20.69
N VAL A 201 -1.18 -0.40 21.49
CA VAL A 201 -1.20 -0.51 22.97
C VAL A 201 -2.47 0.10 23.57
N SER A 202 -3.06 1.12 22.94
CA SER A 202 -4.29 1.79 23.41
C SER A 202 -5.60 1.13 22.98
N ALA A 203 -5.53 0.06 22.19
CA ALA A 203 -6.69 -0.70 21.70
C ALA A 203 -6.91 -2.03 22.46
N ARG A 204 -6.24 -2.20 23.61
CA ARG A 204 -6.52 -3.27 24.59
C ARG A 204 -7.57 -2.83 25.59
#